data_AF-A0A6B3HQ24-F1
#
_entry.id   AF-A0A6B3HQ24-F1
#
_cell.length_a   1.000
_cell.length_b   1.000
_cell.length_c   1.000
_cell.angle_alpha   90.00
_cell.angle_beta   90.00
_cell.angle_gamma   90.00
#
_symmetry.space_group_name_H-M   'P 1'
#
loop_
_entity.id
_entity.type
_entity.pdbx_description
1 polymer ?
#
loop_
_entity_poly.entity_id
_entity_poly.type
_entity_poly.pdbx_seq_one_letter_code
_entity_poly.pdbx_strand_id
1 'polypeptide(L)'
;IDLPGAAEFGSLANVAVIGTVLAFALIASAESLFSAAAIDRMHDGPRTDYDKELVAQGVGNTICGALGALPMTAVIVRSAANVQAGATTALSRVAHGLWLLLFAALLPAAIGIIPLASLAGILVHAGCKLVPVKEFGPLWREHRGEAVLLAVTTLAIVVTNLFEGVVLGLLLAVVKSAWETSHVQLSTHSLTGGRVVVTLTGNATFLRLPRILEQLEKLPQDQPIELDLT
;
A
#
# COMPACT_ATOMS: atom_id res chain seq x y z
N ILE A 1 27.11 -10.75 12.97
CA ILE A 1 26.31 -11.63 12.09
C ILE A 1 26.03 -12.85 12.93
N ASP A 2 24.79 -12.99 13.37
CA ASP A 2 24.33 -14.15 14.14
C ASP A 2 23.61 -15.05 13.15
N LEU A 3 24.27 -16.14 12.73
CA LEU A 3 23.73 -17.00 11.67
C LEU A 3 22.60 -17.86 12.25
N PRO A 4 21.48 -18.02 11.52
CA PRO A 4 20.37 -18.82 12.00
C PRO A 4 20.80 -20.28 12.19
N GLY A 5 20.56 -20.82 13.38
CA GLY A 5 20.76 -22.23 13.71
C GLY A 5 19.56 -23.09 13.32
N ALA A 6 19.67 -24.40 13.58
CA ALA A 6 18.62 -25.37 13.24
C ALA A 6 17.31 -25.16 14.03
N ALA A 7 17.38 -24.54 15.21
CA ALA A 7 16.21 -24.23 16.04
C ALA A 7 15.34 -23.13 15.40
N GLU A 8 15.97 -22.13 14.81
CA GLU A 8 15.33 -21.02 14.10
C GLU A 8 14.60 -21.52 12.85
N PHE A 9 15.18 -22.47 12.11
CA PHE A 9 14.48 -23.13 11.00
C PHE A 9 13.26 -23.94 11.47
N GLY A 10 13.34 -24.58 12.64
CA GLY A 10 12.19 -25.24 13.26
C GLY A 10 11.05 -24.29 13.60
N SER A 11 11.34 -23.02 13.90
CA SER A 11 10.33 -22.00 14.22
C SER A 11 9.48 -21.59 13.01
N LEU A 12 9.96 -21.82 11.78
CA LEU A 12 9.20 -21.53 10.55
C LEU A 12 7.93 -22.38 10.41
N ALA A 13 7.86 -23.53 11.08
CA ALA A 13 6.65 -24.36 11.12
C ALA A 13 5.55 -23.78 12.05
N ASN A 14 5.86 -22.75 12.84
CA ASN A 14 4.90 -22.12 13.73
C ASN A 14 3.94 -21.19 12.95
N VAL A 15 2.63 -21.40 13.12
CA VAL A 15 1.57 -20.61 12.49
C VAL A 15 1.72 -19.10 12.77
N ALA A 16 2.14 -18.71 13.98
CA ALA A 16 2.35 -17.31 14.32
C ALA A 16 3.50 -16.68 13.51
N VAL A 17 4.57 -17.45 13.27
CA VAL A 17 5.72 -17.00 12.46
C VAL A 17 5.29 -16.88 10.99
N ILE A 18 4.56 -17.85 10.47
CA ILE A 18 4.01 -17.80 9.10
C ILE A 18 3.12 -16.57 8.92
N GLY A 19 2.23 -16.29 9.88
CA GLY A 19 1.38 -15.09 9.84
C GLY A 19 2.20 -13.80 9.80
N THR A 20 3.24 -13.72 10.62
CA THR A 20 4.17 -12.56 10.65
C THR A 20 4.92 -12.42 9.32
N VAL A 21 5.43 -13.52 8.77
CA VAL A 21 6.14 -13.53 7.47
C VAL A 21 5.23 -13.08 6.34
N LEU A 22 3.98 -13.57 6.29
CA LEU A 22 3.00 -13.18 5.27
C LEU A 22 2.67 -11.68 5.34
N ALA A 23 2.41 -11.16 6.53
CA ALA A 23 2.13 -9.74 6.68
C ALA A 23 3.35 -8.89 6.34
N PHE A 24 4.55 -9.28 6.78
CA PHE A 24 5.77 -8.57 6.43
C PHE A 24 6.00 -8.58 4.91
N ALA A 25 5.79 -9.71 4.25
CA ALA A 25 5.89 -9.83 2.80
C ALA A 25 4.89 -8.92 2.09
N LEU A 26 3.64 -8.87 2.55
CA LEU A 26 2.61 -7.99 1.99
C LEU A 26 2.95 -6.51 2.17
N ILE A 27 3.34 -6.11 3.39
CA ILE A 27 3.68 -4.72 3.72
C ILE A 27 4.92 -4.29 2.92
N ALA A 28 5.99 -5.07 2.94
CA ALA A 28 7.21 -4.76 2.21
C ALA A 28 6.97 -4.71 0.70
N SER A 29 6.13 -5.60 0.15
CA SER A 29 5.76 -5.59 -1.27
C SER A 29 4.98 -4.32 -1.62
N ALA A 30 3.97 -3.97 -0.82
CA ALA A 30 3.20 -2.75 -1.02
C ALA A 30 4.07 -1.49 -0.92
N GLU A 31 4.95 -1.43 0.10
CA GLU A 31 5.90 -0.33 0.27
C GLU A 31 6.84 -0.19 -0.93
N SER A 32 7.38 -1.30 -1.44
CA SER A 32 8.25 -1.28 -2.61
C SER A 32 7.52 -0.85 -3.88
N LEU A 33 6.32 -1.36 -4.13
CA LEU A 33 5.48 -0.96 -5.27
C LEU A 33 5.10 0.53 -5.21
N PHE A 34 4.65 1.02 -4.06
CA PHE A 34 4.34 2.43 -3.87
C PHE A 34 5.57 3.32 -4.01
N SER A 35 6.71 2.85 -3.51
CA SER A 35 7.98 3.55 -3.66
C SER A 35 8.40 3.62 -5.12
N ALA A 36 8.38 2.50 -5.85
CA ALA A 36 8.69 2.42 -7.27
C ALA A 36 7.77 3.34 -8.07
N ALA A 37 6.45 3.28 -7.85
CA ALA A 37 5.48 4.12 -8.54
C ALA A 37 5.68 5.62 -8.25
N ALA A 38 6.05 5.98 -7.01
CA ALA A 38 6.34 7.36 -6.65
C ALA A 38 7.62 7.87 -7.35
N ILE A 39 8.66 7.05 -7.40
CA ILE A 39 9.94 7.39 -8.05
C ILE A 39 9.79 7.47 -9.57
N ASP A 40 9.02 6.57 -10.17
CA ASP A 40 8.68 6.60 -11.59
C ASP A 40 7.97 7.91 -11.99
N ARG A 41 7.29 8.59 -11.07
CA ARG A 41 6.68 9.92 -11.32
C ARG A 41 7.67 11.08 -11.24
N MET A 42 8.88 10.84 -10.75
CA MET A 42 9.92 11.87 -10.59
C MET A 42 10.93 11.92 -11.74
N HIS A 43 10.84 10.99 -12.71
CA HIS A 43 11.75 10.95 -13.86
C HIS A 43 11.05 10.49 -15.15
N ASP A 44 11.63 10.83 -16.29
CA ASP A 44 11.16 10.44 -17.63
C ASP A 44 11.88 9.19 -18.19
N GLY A 45 12.76 8.57 -17.40
CA GLY A 45 13.48 7.35 -17.78
C GLY A 45 12.60 6.09 -17.85
N PRO A 46 13.23 4.91 -18.08
CA PRO A 46 12.54 3.63 -18.09
C PRO A 46 11.75 3.40 -16.79
N ARG A 47 10.49 2.99 -16.94
CA ARG A 47 9.60 2.68 -15.81
C ARG A 47 10.03 1.40 -15.09
N THR A 48 9.68 1.30 -13.83
CA THR A 48 10.01 0.14 -12.99
C THR A 48 9.20 -1.09 -13.45
N ASP A 49 9.89 -2.21 -13.60
CA ASP A 49 9.27 -3.53 -13.75
C ASP A 49 8.93 -4.06 -12.36
N TYR A 50 7.65 -3.95 -11.98
CA TYR A 50 7.18 -4.27 -10.64
C TYR A 50 7.40 -5.74 -10.26
N ASP A 51 7.27 -6.68 -11.20
CA ASP A 51 7.50 -8.10 -10.94
C ASP A 51 8.98 -8.34 -10.62
N LYS A 52 9.88 -7.73 -11.38
CA LYS A 52 11.32 -7.79 -11.11
C LYS A 52 11.69 -7.17 -9.77
N GLU A 53 11.05 -6.06 -9.39
CA GLU A 53 11.28 -5.40 -8.10
C GLU A 53 10.85 -6.31 -6.94
N LEU A 54 9.68 -6.94 -7.02
CA LEU A 54 9.21 -7.88 -6.00
C LEU A 54 10.12 -9.11 -5.87
N VAL A 55 10.57 -9.67 -7.00
CA VAL A 55 11.53 -10.79 -7.00
C VAL A 55 12.87 -10.35 -6.39
N ALA A 56 13.39 -9.18 -6.77
CA ALA A 56 14.64 -8.66 -6.23
C ALA A 56 14.55 -8.43 -4.70
N GLN A 57 13.42 -7.91 -4.22
CA GLN A 57 13.17 -7.76 -2.79
C GLN A 57 13.08 -9.11 -2.06
N GLY A 58 12.40 -10.09 -2.64
CA GLY A 58 12.29 -11.43 -2.06
C GLY A 58 13.66 -12.11 -1.93
N VAL A 59 14.47 -12.06 -3.00
CA VAL A 59 15.84 -12.59 -2.99
C VAL A 59 16.70 -11.83 -1.98
N GLY A 60 16.64 -10.49 -1.99
CA GLY A 60 17.40 -9.65 -1.05
C GLY A 60 17.08 -9.95 0.41
N ASN A 61 15.81 -10.08 0.76
CA ASN A 61 15.38 -10.42 2.11
C ASN A 61 15.71 -11.86 2.52
N THR A 62 15.73 -12.79 1.57
CA THR A 62 16.19 -14.16 1.81
C THR A 62 17.68 -14.17 2.19
N ILE A 63 18.50 -13.41 1.45
CA ILE A 63 19.93 -13.24 1.76
C ILE A 63 20.12 -12.56 3.12
N CYS A 64 19.32 -11.53 3.44
CA CYS A 64 19.35 -10.89 4.75
C CYS A 64 19.07 -11.90 5.88
N GLY A 65 18.00 -12.69 5.76
CA GLY A 65 17.67 -13.73 6.72
C GLY A 65 18.78 -14.77 6.89
N ALA A 66 19.38 -15.22 5.78
CA ALA A 66 20.49 -16.18 5.81
C ALA A 66 21.75 -15.63 6.50
N LEU A 67 21.98 -14.31 6.42
CA LEU A 67 23.11 -13.63 7.06
C LEU A 67 22.79 -13.10 8.47
N GLY A 68 21.59 -13.38 9.00
CA GLY A 68 21.13 -12.79 10.27
C GLY A 68 21.04 -11.26 10.25
N ALA A 69 20.89 -10.68 9.06
CA ALA A 69 20.70 -9.25 8.87
C ALA A 69 19.23 -8.89 8.98
N LEU A 70 18.96 -7.64 9.33
CA LEU A 70 17.60 -7.10 9.33
C LEU A 70 17.03 -7.11 7.91
N PRO A 71 15.70 -7.28 7.75
CA PRO A 71 15.05 -7.19 6.46
C PRO A 71 15.32 -5.83 5.79
N MET A 72 15.43 -5.85 4.47
CA MET A 72 15.54 -4.65 3.63
C MET A 72 14.17 -4.24 3.09
N THR A 73 13.93 -2.93 3.08
CA THR A 73 12.76 -2.30 2.46
C THR A 73 13.18 -1.19 1.50
N ALA A 74 12.30 -0.86 0.55
CA ALA A 74 12.46 0.30 -0.31
C ALA A 74 12.27 1.60 0.50
N VAL A 75 13.03 2.65 0.19
CA VAL A 75 12.91 3.93 0.91
C VAL A 75 12.79 5.08 -0.08
N ILE A 76 11.58 5.63 -0.20
CA ILE A 76 11.24 6.72 -1.13
C ILE A 76 12.18 7.90 -0.97
N VAL A 77 12.45 8.34 0.26
CA VAL A 77 13.27 9.54 0.51
C VAL A 77 14.68 9.41 -0.07
N ARG A 78 15.31 8.23 0.04
CA ARG A 78 16.65 7.98 -0.52
C ARG A 78 16.61 7.90 -2.04
N SER A 79 15.64 7.18 -2.58
CA SER A 79 15.46 7.05 -4.03
C SER A 79 15.15 8.40 -4.68
N ALA A 80 14.32 9.24 -4.04
CA ALA A 80 13.98 10.58 -4.48
C ALA A 80 15.21 11.49 -4.48
N ALA A 81 16.05 11.43 -3.44
CA ALA A 81 17.31 12.17 -3.40
C ALA A 81 18.26 11.73 -4.52
N ASN A 82 18.32 10.42 -4.79
CA ASN A 82 19.14 9.87 -5.86
C ASN A 82 18.70 10.37 -7.26
N VAL A 83 17.38 10.40 -7.52
CA VAL A 83 16.83 10.95 -8.78
C VAL A 83 17.06 12.45 -8.87
N GLN A 84 16.84 13.21 -7.79
CA GLN A 84 17.11 14.66 -7.75
C GLN A 84 18.61 14.99 -7.94
N ALA A 85 19.51 14.09 -7.55
CA ALA A 85 20.93 14.20 -7.83
C ALA A 85 21.30 13.87 -9.29
N GLY A 86 20.31 13.59 -10.16
CA GLY A 86 20.51 13.29 -11.57
C GLY A 86 20.98 11.86 -11.85
N ALA A 87 20.88 10.94 -10.89
CA ALA A 87 21.30 9.56 -11.09
C ALA A 87 20.34 8.82 -12.03
N THR A 88 20.87 8.25 -13.11
CA THR A 88 20.11 7.54 -14.14
C THR A 88 20.44 6.05 -14.24
N THR A 89 21.45 5.57 -13.51
CA THR A 89 21.97 4.20 -13.62
C THR A 89 21.94 3.45 -12.28
N ALA A 90 21.90 2.11 -12.36
CA ALA A 90 21.99 1.24 -11.19
C ALA A 90 23.32 1.39 -10.41
N LEU A 91 24.36 1.92 -11.06
CA LEU A 91 25.68 2.13 -10.45
C LEU A 91 25.62 3.07 -9.24
N SER A 92 24.71 4.06 -9.26
CA SER A 92 24.54 4.97 -8.11
C SER A 92 24.13 4.22 -6.84
N ARG A 93 23.22 3.25 -6.96
CA ARG A 93 22.75 2.42 -5.83
C ARG A 93 23.86 1.52 -5.31
N VAL A 94 24.64 0.91 -6.22
CA VAL A 94 25.79 0.06 -5.86
C VAL A 94 26.87 0.89 -5.17
N ALA A 95 27.21 2.06 -5.72
CA ALA A 95 28.19 2.97 -5.12
C ALA A 95 27.72 3.43 -3.72
N HIS A 96 26.45 3.76 -3.55
CA HIS A 96 25.90 4.13 -2.25
C HIS A 96 26.06 2.99 -1.22
N GLY A 97 25.71 1.76 -1.59
CA GLY A 97 25.92 0.59 -0.74
C GLY A 97 27.39 0.36 -0.39
N LEU A 98 28.29 0.53 -1.36
CA LEU A 98 29.74 0.42 -1.16
C LEU A 98 30.27 1.49 -0.20
N TRP A 99 29.82 2.74 -0.32
CA TRP A 99 30.18 3.82 0.60
C TRP A 99 29.71 3.55 2.02
N LEU A 100 28.48 3.05 2.19
CA LEU A 100 27.96 2.66 3.50
C LEU A 100 28.82 1.55 4.12
N LEU A 101 29.17 0.52 3.34
CA LEU A 101 30.05 -0.56 3.80
C LEU A 101 31.43 -0.03 4.20
N LEU A 102 32.01 0.84 3.37
CA LEU A 102 33.34 1.42 3.60
C LEU A 102 33.36 2.26 4.89
N PHE A 103 32.37 3.13 5.09
CA PHE A 103 32.29 3.95 6.29
C PHE A 103 32.02 3.12 7.55
N ALA A 104 31.16 2.10 7.45
CA ALA A 104 30.92 1.18 8.57
C ALA A 104 32.19 0.41 8.97
N ALA A 105 33.01 0.00 8.00
CA ALA A 105 34.23 -0.77 8.24
C ALA A 105 35.43 0.10 8.69
N LEU A 106 35.61 1.29 8.10
CA LEU A 106 36.79 2.12 8.32
C LEU A 106 36.62 3.19 9.41
N LEU A 107 35.38 3.63 9.69
CA LEU A 107 35.09 4.76 10.59
C LEU A 107 34.19 4.42 11.78
N PRO A 108 34.32 3.25 12.45
CA PRO A 108 33.44 2.90 13.57
C PRO A 108 33.57 3.88 14.75
N ALA A 109 34.79 4.42 14.99
CA ALA A 109 35.02 5.40 16.04
C ALA A 109 34.27 6.72 15.79
N ALA A 110 34.20 7.19 14.54
CA ALA A 110 33.45 8.39 14.20
C ALA A 110 31.93 8.17 14.33
N ILE A 111 31.43 7.01 13.89
CA ILE A 111 30.01 6.64 14.02
C ILE A 111 29.61 6.57 15.51
N GLY A 112 30.47 6.04 16.37
CA GLY A 112 30.22 5.93 17.81
C GLY A 112 30.09 7.27 18.55
N ILE A 113 30.54 8.39 17.96
CA ILE A 113 30.45 9.73 18.54
C ILE A 113 29.11 10.40 18.20
N ILE A 114 28.35 9.87 17.23
CA ILE A 114 27.09 10.47 16.78
C ILE A 114 26.09 10.48 17.95
N PRO A 115 25.61 11.67 18.39
CA PRO A 115 24.67 11.75 19.49
C PRO A 115 23.32 11.11 19.11
N LEU A 116 22.76 10.33 20.03
CA LEU A 116 21.43 9.74 19.84
C LEU A 116 20.35 10.80 19.59
N ALA A 117 20.49 11.98 20.20
CA ALA A 117 19.60 13.11 19.98
C ALA A 117 19.59 13.58 18.52
N SER A 118 20.73 13.54 17.82
CA SER A 118 20.81 13.90 16.39
C SER A 118 20.09 12.87 15.53
N LEU A 119 20.25 11.57 15.83
CA LEU A 119 19.55 10.50 15.13
C LEU A 119 18.02 10.58 15.34
N ALA A 120 17.59 10.83 16.57
CA ALA A 120 16.18 11.04 16.90
C ALA A 120 15.61 12.26 16.17
N GLY A 121 16.34 13.37 16.11
CA GLY A 121 15.93 14.57 15.37
C GLY A 121 15.74 14.30 13.87
N ILE A 122 16.65 13.55 13.25
CA ILE A 122 16.51 13.14 11.85
C ILE A 122 15.27 12.25 11.65
N LEU A 123 15.02 11.31 12.56
CA LEU A 123 13.86 10.41 12.48
C LEU A 123 12.54 11.17 12.62
N VAL A 124 12.44 12.10 13.58
CA VAL A 124 11.24 12.96 13.74
C VAL A 124 11.04 13.83 12.50
N HIS A 125 12.10 14.45 11.98
CA HIS A 125 12.01 15.27 10.78
C HIS A 125 11.52 14.46 9.57
N ALA A 126 12.09 13.27 9.36
CA ALA A 126 11.70 12.38 8.28
C ALA A 126 10.24 11.92 8.44
N GLY A 127 9.84 11.53 9.65
CA GLY A 127 8.46 11.15 9.98
C GLY A 127 7.47 12.28 9.70
N CYS A 128 7.76 13.51 10.13
CA CYS A 128 6.91 14.67 9.86
C CYS A 128 6.72 14.95 8.37
N LYS A 129 7.72 14.66 7.52
CA LYS A 129 7.61 14.81 6.07
C LYS A 129 6.76 13.74 5.39
N LEU A 130 6.59 12.58 6.01
CA LEU A 130 5.76 11.49 5.48
C LEU A 130 4.28 11.68 5.81
N VAL A 131 3.93 12.50 6.80
CA VAL A 131 2.53 12.76 7.16
C VAL A 131 1.89 13.70 6.12
N PRO A 132 0.83 13.26 5.42
CA PRO A 132 0.12 14.06 4.41
C PRO A 132 -0.84 15.07 5.08
N VAL A 133 -0.29 16.01 5.87
CA VAL A 133 -1.08 16.95 6.68
C VAL A 133 -1.99 17.81 5.78
N LYS A 134 -1.54 18.13 4.57
CA LYS A 134 -2.27 18.98 3.62
C LYS A 134 -3.39 18.22 2.92
N GLU A 135 -3.21 16.94 2.61
CA GLU A 135 -4.22 16.12 1.95
C GLU A 135 -5.33 15.66 2.91
N PHE A 136 -5.08 15.61 4.22
CA PHE A 136 -6.07 15.15 5.20
C PHE A 136 -7.33 16.03 5.26
N GLY A 137 -7.17 17.36 5.14
CA GLY A 137 -8.29 18.30 5.17
C GLY A 137 -9.29 18.09 4.02
N PRO A 138 -8.83 18.09 2.75
CA PRO A 138 -9.65 17.71 1.59
C PRO A 138 -10.27 16.32 1.73
N LEU A 139 -9.48 15.31 2.15
CA LEU A 139 -9.97 13.94 2.34
C LEU A 139 -11.14 13.87 3.32
N TRP A 140 -11.07 14.61 4.44
CA TRP A 140 -12.16 14.68 5.41
C TRP A 140 -13.42 15.35 4.85
N ARG A 141 -13.28 16.31 3.94
CA ARG A 141 -14.42 17.01 3.32
C ARG A 141 -15.08 16.18 2.22
N GLU A 142 -14.28 15.53 1.37
CA GLU A 142 -14.75 14.86 0.16
C GLU A 142 -15.02 13.36 0.38
N HIS A 143 -14.19 12.69 1.19
CA HIS A 143 -14.22 11.23 1.39
C HIS A 143 -14.17 10.86 2.89
N ARG A 144 -15.19 11.28 3.64
CA ARG A 144 -15.28 11.03 5.11
C ARG A 144 -15.02 9.59 5.52
N GLY A 145 -15.54 8.63 4.76
CA GLY A 145 -15.35 7.20 5.06
C GLY A 145 -13.88 6.78 4.98
N GLU A 146 -13.12 7.31 4.03
CA GLU A 146 -11.68 7.03 3.88
C GLU A 146 -10.86 7.73 4.96
N ALA A 147 -11.21 8.97 5.31
CA ALA A 147 -10.55 9.70 6.38
C ALA A 147 -10.74 9.02 7.75
N VAL A 148 -11.94 8.49 8.04
CA VAL A 148 -12.21 7.70 9.25
C VAL A 148 -11.42 6.39 9.24
N LEU A 149 -11.42 5.66 8.12
CA LEU A 149 -10.66 4.42 7.98
C LEU A 149 -9.16 4.65 8.22
N LEU A 150 -8.60 5.71 7.65
CA LEU A 150 -7.21 6.13 7.86
C LEU A 150 -6.95 6.42 9.35
N ALA A 151 -7.79 7.24 9.98
CA ALA A 151 -7.62 7.61 11.39
C ALA A 151 -7.70 6.39 12.33
N VAL A 152 -8.66 5.48 12.10
CA VAL A 152 -8.79 4.25 12.89
C VAL A 152 -7.58 3.33 12.70
N THR A 153 -7.10 3.18 11.46
CA THR A 153 -5.92 2.35 11.17
C THR A 153 -4.67 2.94 11.83
N THR A 154 -4.46 4.25 11.73
CA THR A 154 -3.35 4.95 12.39
C THR A 154 -3.42 4.79 13.90
N LEU A 155 -4.60 4.99 14.51
CA LEU A 155 -4.77 4.84 15.95
C LEU A 155 -4.52 3.39 16.40
N ALA A 156 -4.98 2.41 15.64
CA ALA A 156 -4.73 1.00 15.91
C ALA A 156 -3.22 0.70 15.92
N ILE A 157 -2.47 1.14 14.90
CA ILE A 157 -1.01 0.97 14.83
C ILE A 157 -0.32 1.58 16.05
N VAL A 158 -0.76 2.77 16.50
CA VAL A 158 -0.16 3.48 17.64
C VAL A 158 -0.46 2.80 18.97
N VAL A 159 -1.66 2.25 19.15
CA VAL A 159 -2.11 1.64 20.42
C VAL A 159 -1.70 0.17 20.54
N THR A 160 -1.65 -0.57 19.42
CA THR A 160 -1.27 -1.98 19.40
C THR A 160 0.14 -2.14 18.85
N ASN A 161 0.26 -2.47 17.56
CA ASN A 161 1.51 -2.61 16.83
C ASN A 161 1.22 -2.53 15.32
N LEU A 162 2.29 -2.45 14.52
CA LEU A 162 2.18 -2.35 13.06
C LEU A 162 1.39 -3.53 12.45
N PHE A 163 1.63 -4.76 12.93
CA PHE A 163 1.01 -5.96 12.37
C PHE A 163 -0.51 -5.97 12.60
N GLU A 164 -0.95 -5.87 13.85
CA GLU A 164 -2.37 -5.85 14.20
C GLU A 164 -3.10 -4.66 13.57
N GLY A 165 -2.47 -3.48 13.58
CA GLY A 165 -3.04 -2.28 13.00
C GLY A 165 -3.25 -2.40 11.48
N VAL A 166 -2.29 -2.96 10.74
CA VAL A 166 -2.43 -3.18 9.29
C VAL A 166 -3.50 -4.21 8.98
N VAL A 167 -3.55 -5.33 9.71
CA VAL A 167 -4.59 -6.35 9.52
C VAL A 167 -5.98 -5.78 9.77
N LEU A 168 -6.15 -5.02 10.86
CA LEU A 168 -7.41 -4.35 11.17
C LEU A 168 -7.80 -3.36 10.08
N GLY A 169 -6.86 -2.51 9.64
CA GLY A 169 -7.09 -1.54 8.57
C GLY A 169 -7.51 -2.20 7.26
N LEU A 170 -6.85 -3.30 6.88
CA LEU A 170 -7.19 -4.05 5.67
C LEU A 170 -8.59 -4.68 5.77
N LEU A 171 -8.93 -5.29 6.91
CA LEU A 171 -10.26 -5.85 7.13
C LEU A 171 -11.35 -4.78 7.03
N LEU A 172 -11.14 -3.64 7.68
CA LEU A 172 -12.07 -2.50 7.61
C LEU A 172 -12.20 -1.95 6.18
N ALA A 173 -11.09 -1.87 5.42
CA ALA A 173 -11.09 -1.44 4.04
C ALA A 173 -11.91 -2.39 3.14
N VAL A 174 -11.73 -3.71 3.31
CA VAL A 174 -12.49 -4.73 2.57
C VAL A 174 -13.97 -4.66 2.91
N VAL A 175 -14.32 -4.55 4.20
CA VAL A 175 -15.72 -4.42 4.65
C VAL A 175 -16.37 -3.16 4.09
N LYS A 176 -15.67 -2.01 4.15
CA LYS A 176 -16.15 -0.75 3.58
C LYS A 176 -16.38 -0.87 2.07
N SER A 177 -15.38 -1.38 1.35
CA SER A 177 -15.45 -1.55 -0.10
C SER A 177 -16.59 -2.48 -0.51
N ALA A 178 -16.79 -3.59 0.23
CA ALA A 178 -17.92 -4.49 0.03
C ALA A 178 -19.27 -3.79 0.29
N TRP A 179 -19.35 -2.92 1.31
CA TRP A 179 -20.56 -2.17 1.66
C TRP A 179 -20.90 -1.08 0.62
N GLU A 180 -19.92 -0.31 0.17
CA GLU A 180 -20.07 0.70 -0.89
C GLU A 180 -20.43 0.02 -2.21
N THR A 181 -19.75 -1.07 -2.55
CA THR A 181 -20.09 -1.93 -3.68
C THR A 181 -21.42 -2.66 -3.46
N SER A 182 -22.06 -2.60 -2.29
CA SER A 182 -23.40 -3.16 -2.05
C SER A 182 -24.53 -2.15 -2.28
N HIS A 183 -24.23 -0.85 -2.37
CA HIS A 183 -25.20 0.20 -2.66
C HIS A 183 -25.04 0.69 -4.12
N VAL A 184 -25.64 -0.01 -5.10
CA VAL A 184 -25.81 0.59 -6.45
C VAL A 184 -27.11 1.39 -6.48
N GLN A 185 -26.99 2.62 -6.95
CA GLN A 185 -28.12 3.50 -7.25
C GLN A 185 -28.64 3.14 -8.64
N LEU A 186 -29.87 2.62 -8.71
CA LEU A 186 -30.64 2.66 -9.96
C LEU A 186 -31.14 4.09 -10.15
N SER A 187 -30.66 4.77 -11.19
CA SER A 187 -31.19 6.07 -11.62
C SER A 187 -32.18 5.84 -12.75
N THR A 188 -33.47 5.98 -12.45
CA THR A 188 -34.55 5.90 -13.44
C THR A 188 -34.85 7.29 -14.00
N HIS A 189 -34.54 7.53 -15.27
CA HIS A 189 -34.94 8.74 -15.98
C HIS A 189 -36.17 8.48 -16.87
N SER A 190 -37.30 9.10 -16.51
CA SER A 190 -38.49 9.13 -17.37
C SER A 190 -38.35 10.26 -18.38
N LEU A 191 -38.34 9.93 -19.68
CA LEU A 191 -38.36 10.90 -20.76
C LEU A 191 -39.78 11.06 -21.32
N THR A 192 -40.14 12.31 -21.58
CA THR A 192 -41.45 12.75 -22.05
C THR A 192 -41.74 12.18 -23.45
N GLY A 193 -42.66 11.22 -23.55
CA GLY A 193 -43.05 10.63 -24.84
C GLY A 193 -43.60 9.19 -24.83
N GLY A 194 -43.86 8.59 -23.66
CA GLY A 194 -44.46 7.25 -23.56
C GLY A 194 -43.47 6.08 -23.72
N ARG A 195 -42.17 6.32 -23.50
CA ARG A 195 -41.14 5.27 -23.44
C ARG A 195 -40.36 5.40 -22.13
N VAL A 196 -40.16 4.29 -21.44
CA VAL A 196 -39.40 4.24 -20.19
C VAL A 196 -37.99 3.74 -20.53
N VAL A 197 -37.00 4.62 -20.44
CA VAL A 197 -35.58 4.24 -20.57
C VAL A 197 -35.03 4.01 -19.17
N VAL A 198 -34.51 2.81 -18.93
CA VAL A 198 -33.89 2.45 -17.64
C VAL A 198 -32.40 2.28 -17.87
N THR A 199 -31.61 3.25 -17.40
CA THR A 199 -30.15 3.20 -17.44
C THR A 199 -29.64 2.53 -16.17
N LEU A 200 -28.90 1.44 -16.33
CA LEU A 200 -28.40 0.65 -15.20
C LEU A 200 -26.91 0.94 -15.00
N THR A 201 -26.59 1.95 -14.21
CA THR A 201 -25.21 2.40 -13.98
C THR A 201 -24.61 1.68 -12.77
N GLY A 202 -23.61 0.82 -12.99
CA GLY A 202 -22.83 0.16 -11.92
C GLY A 202 -22.37 -1.26 -12.24
N ASN A 203 -21.70 -1.92 -11.28
CA ASN A 203 -21.18 -3.28 -11.45
C ASN A 203 -22.29 -4.34 -11.28
N ALA A 204 -22.59 -5.07 -12.36
CA ALA A 204 -23.52 -6.20 -12.37
C ALA A 204 -22.84 -7.47 -11.80
N THR A 205 -23.04 -7.73 -10.50
CA THR A 205 -22.48 -8.92 -9.82
C THR A 205 -23.58 -9.93 -9.48
N PHE A 206 -23.26 -11.23 -9.39
CA PHE A 206 -24.21 -12.31 -9.06
C PHE A 206 -25.00 -12.05 -7.76
N LEU A 207 -24.36 -11.41 -6.77
CA LEU A 207 -24.99 -11.00 -5.51
C LEU A 207 -26.12 -9.97 -5.66
N ARG A 208 -26.19 -9.28 -6.81
CA ARG A 208 -27.18 -8.22 -7.09
C ARG A 208 -28.29 -8.63 -8.04
N LEU A 209 -28.18 -9.81 -8.67
CA LEU A 209 -29.20 -10.33 -9.58
C LEU A 209 -30.62 -10.26 -8.96
N PRO A 210 -30.84 -10.63 -7.68
CA PRO A 210 -32.18 -10.59 -7.09
C PRO A 210 -32.76 -9.17 -7.01
N ARG A 211 -31.95 -8.18 -6.62
CA ARG A 211 -32.38 -6.77 -6.51
C ARG A 211 -32.61 -6.12 -7.87
N ILE A 212 -31.79 -6.47 -8.87
CA ILE A 212 -31.97 -6.00 -10.24
C ILE A 212 -33.30 -6.55 -10.79
N LEU A 213 -33.56 -7.84 -10.58
CA LEU A 213 -34.82 -8.47 -10.99
C LEU A 213 -36.03 -7.84 -10.28
N GLU A 214 -35.99 -7.63 -8.97
CA GLU A 214 -37.07 -6.96 -8.23
C GLU A 214 -37.35 -5.52 -8.69
N GLN A 215 -36.33 -4.80 -9.16
CA GLN A 215 -36.50 -3.44 -9.69
C GLN A 215 -37.06 -3.45 -11.11
N LEU A 216 -36.63 -4.40 -11.95
CA LEU A 216 -37.17 -4.61 -13.29
C LEU A 216 -38.63 -5.07 -13.24
N GLU A 217 -38.99 -5.89 -12.26
CA GLU A 217 -40.34 -6.43 -12.08
C GLU A 217 -41.35 -5.39 -11.58
N LYS A 218 -40.87 -4.28 -11.01
CA LYS A 218 -41.68 -3.11 -10.61
C LYS A 218 -41.95 -2.14 -11.75
N LEU A 219 -41.37 -2.34 -12.93
CA LEU A 219 -41.60 -1.47 -14.07
C LEU A 219 -42.99 -1.72 -14.68
N PRO A 220 -43.66 -0.67 -15.23
CA PRO A 220 -44.96 -0.83 -15.87
C PRO A 220 -44.86 -1.79 -17.07
N GLN A 221 -45.62 -2.89 -17.05
CA GLN A 221 -45.59 -3.90 -18.12
C GLN A 221 -46.28 -3.45 -19.43
N ASP A 222 -47.03 -2.34 -19.38
CA ASP A 222 -47.85 -1.85 -20.48
C ASP A 222 -47.10 -0.92 -21.45
N GLN A 223 -45.79 -0.72 -21.28
CA GLN A 223 -44.97 0.20 -22.08
C GLN A 223 -43.69 -0.48 -22.57
N PRO A 224 -43.21 -0.15 -23.78
CA PRO A 224 -41.90 -0.63 -24.23
C PRO A 224 -40.80 -0.05 -23.34
N ILE A 225 -40.02 -0.96 -22.72
CA ILE A 225 -38.88 -0.65 -21.85
C ILE A 225 -37.59 -0.79 -22.66
N GLU A 226 -36.75 0.24 -22.65
CA GLU A 226 -35.43 0.21 -23.25
C GLU A 226 -34.39 0.16 -22.12
N LEU A 227 -33.57 -0.91 -22.11
CA LEU A 227 -32.54 -1.12 -21.09
C LEU A 227 -31.18 -0.66 -21.64
N ASP A 228 -30.62 0.38 -21.04
CA ASP A 228 -29.30 0.88 -21.39
C ASP A 228 -28.26 0.34 -20.39
N LEU A 229 -27.28 -0.40 -20.92
CA LEU A 229 -26.24 -1.15 -20.19
C LEU A 229 -24.82 -0.58 -20.43
N THR A 230 -24.72 0.70 -20.76
CA THR A 230 -23.44 1.39 -20.98
C THR A 230 -22.69 1.64 -19.66
#